data_AF-A0A7Y5UUW3-F1
#
_entry.id   AF-A0A7Y5UUW3-F1
#
_cell.length_a   1.000
_cell.length_b   1.000
_cell.length_c   1.000
_cell.angle_alpha   90.00
_cell.angle_beta   90.00
_cell.angle_gamma   90.00
#
_symmetry.space_group_name_H-M   'P 1'
#
loop_
_entity.id
_entity.type
_entity.pdbx_description
1 polymer ?
#
loop_
_entity_poly.entity_id
_entity_poly.type
_entity_poly.pdbx_seq_one_letter_code
_entity_poly.pdbx_strand_id
1 'polypeptide(L)'
;DQVLAGLLGIAQTPEPPALYVGSTTVDAVLPGFLDANVLGLGARDALVSLWLGNRTRIAAHYDLPDNLAVVAAGRRRFSVFPPEQIHNLYMGPLDPTPAGQPISLVDFEQPDLERFPRFARALEAGEVAELEPGDAIFIPSMWFHHIEGLAPVNLLINAWWRQTPDYVDSPLNALHLALMTMRNLPTKERRIWQHHFQHFVFDADDSTWAHIPPAARGLLELPDETTSRQARAQLLSNLKR
;
A
#
# COMPACT_ATOMS: atom_id res chain seq x y z
N ASP A 1 -4.98 -21.76 -16.71
CA ASP A 1 -6.42 -21.98 -16.98
C ASP A 1 -7.25 -22.73 -15.95
N GLN A 2 -6.67 -23.47 -14.98
CA GLN A 2 -7.49 -24.24 -14.03
C GLN A 2 -8.35 -23.39 -13.07
N VAL A 3 -7.86 -22.22 -12.64
CA VAL A 3 -8.60 -21.34 -11.71
C VAL A 3 -9.83 -20.72 -12.38
N LEU A 4 -9.69 -20.21 -13.60
CA LEU A 4 -10.80 -19.62 -14.34
C LEU A 4 -11.89 -20.68 -14.61
N ALA A 5 -11.50 -21.87 -15.05
CA ALA A 5 -12.44 -22.99 -15.23
C ALA A 5 -13.15 -23.35 -13.92
N GLY A 6 -12.43 -23.38 -12.79
CA GLY A 6 -13.01 -23.62 -11.47
C GLY A 6 -14.02 -22.55 -11.06
N LEU A 7 -13.67 -21.27 -11.24
CA LEU A 7 -14.55 -20.13 -10.96
C LEU A 7 -15.84 -20.18 -11.79
N LEU A 8 -15.73 -20.46 -13.09
CA LEU A 8 -16.89 -20.59 -13.98
C LEU A 8 -17.76 -21.78 -13.58
N GLY A 9 -17.16 -22.90 -13.16
CA GLY A 9 -17.87 -24.10 -12.72
C GLY A 9 -18.70 -23.89 -11.44
N ILE A 10 -18.28 -22.98 -10.56
CA ILE A 10 -18.98 -22.69 -9.28
C ILE A 10 -19.76 -21.37 -9.30
N ALA A 11 -19.85 -20.69 -10.45
CA ALA A 11 -20.42 -19.34 -10.54
C ALA A 11 -21.91 -19.27 -10.15
N GLN A 12 -22.65 -20.38 -10.31
CA GLN A 12 -24.07 -20.49 -9.97
C GLN A 12 -24.31 -21.12 -8.59
N THR A 13 -23.25 -21.48 -7.87
CA THR A 13 -23.37 -21.96 -6.49
C THR A 13 -23.72 -20.77 -5.59
N PRO A 14 -24.77 -20.85 -4.74
CA PRO A 14 -25.17 -19.73 -3.88
C PRO A 14 -24.07 -19.26 -2.91
N GLU A 15 -23.37 -20.21 -2.30
CA GLU A 15 -22.25 -19.99 -1.39
C GLU A 15 -21.02 -20.77 -1.88
N PRO A 16 -20.33 -20.28 -2.92
CA PRO A 16 -19.17 -20.97 -3.46
C PRO A 16 -18.00 -20.86 -2.47
N PRO A 17 -17.09 -21.85 -2.42
CA PRO A 17 -15.81 -21.65 -1.73
C PRO A 17 -15.06 -20.46 -2.32
N ALA A 18 -14.32 -19.72 -1.51
CA ALA A 18 -13.50 -18.60 -1.98
C ALA A 18 -12.36 -19.13 -2.86
N LEU A 19 -12.34 -18.68 -4.12
CA LEU A 19 -11.24 -18.94 -5.05
C LEU A 19 -10.63 -17.60 -5.43
N TYR A 20 -9.32 -17.48 -5.21
CA TYR A 20 -8.62 -16.22 -5.39
C TYR A 20 -7.20 -16.46 -5.91
N VAL A 21 -6.82 -15.72 -6.94
CA VAL A 21 -5.45 -15.59 -7.45
C VAL A 21 -5.04 -14.15 -7.23
N GLY A 22 -4.03 -13.98 -6.38
CA GLY A 22 -3.48 -12.68 -6.04
C GLY A 22 -2.16 -12.37 -6.74
N SER A 23 -1.94 -11.08 -7.01
CA SER A 23 -0.64 -10.48 -7.34
C SER A 23 0.19 -11.24 -8.40
N THR A 24 -0.46 -11.74 -9.46
CA THR A 24 0.26 -12.42 -10.55
C THR A 24 0.59 -11.44 -11.65
N THR A 25 1.83 -11.39 -12.13
CA THR A 25 2.21 -10.44 -13.19
C THR A 25 1.47 -10.76 -14.48
N VAL A 26 0.91 -9.74 -15.13
CA VAL A 26 0.10 -9.90 -16.35
C VAL A 26 0.90 -10.57 -17.46
N ASP A 27 2.14 -10.13 -17.69
CA ASP A 27 2.99 -10.68 -18.76
C ASP A 27 3.27 -12.17 -18.61
N ALA A 28 3.30 -12.68 -17.38
CA ALA A 28 3.55 -14.10 -17.13
C ALA A 28 2.35 -14.99 -17.45
N VAL A 29 1.12 -14.46 -17.36
CA VAL A 29 -0.12 -15.27 -17.50
C VAL A 29 -0.97 -14.89 -18.70
N LEU A 30 -0.80 -13.70 -19.24
CA LEU A 30 -1.48 -13.19 -20.44
C LEU A 30 -0.47 -12.46 -21.36
N PRO A 31 0.47 -13.19 -22.00
CA PRO A 31 1.44 -12.57 -22.90
C PRO A 31 0.76 -11.77 -24.02
N GLY A 32 1.25 -10.55 -24.28
CA GLY A 32 0.70 -9.64 -25.29
C GLY A 32 -0.57 -8.89 -24.87
N PHE A 33 -1.08 -9.11 -23.65
CA PHE A 33 -2.25 -8.38 -23.15
C PHE A 33 -2.02 -6.87 -23.07
N LEU A 34 -0.86 -6.44 -22.58
CA LEU A 34 -0.54 -5.02 -22.43
C LEU A 34 -0.29 -4.31 -23.76
N ASP A 35 0.13 -5.05 -24.80
CA ASP A 35 0.25 -4.51 -26.16
C ASP A 35 -1.13 -4.16 -26.75
N ALA A 36 -2.13 -4.98 -26.45
CA ALA A 36 -3.50 -4.77 -26.89
C ALA A 36 -4.29 -3.80 -25.99
N ASN A 37 -3.86 -3.63 -24.73
CA ASN A 37 -4.57 -2.86 -23.70
C ASN A 37 -3.63 -1.85 -23.02
N VAL A 38 -3.16 -0.88 -23.80
CA VAL A 38 -2.22 0.14 -23.33
C VAL A 38 -2.87 1.03 -22.25
N LEU A 39 -2.26 1.10 -21.07
CA LEU A 39 -2.79 1.83 -19.91
C LEU A 39 -2.52 3.35 -19.93
N GLY A 40 -1.68 3.84 -20.84
CA GLY A 40 -1.43 5.28 -21.00
C GLY A 40 -0.67 5.94 -19.84
N LEU A 41 0.19 5.19 -19.13
CA LEU A 41 0.88 5.67 -17.92
C LEU A 41 2.00 6.69 -18.16
N GLY A 42 2.35 6.96 -19.42
CA GLY A 42 3.44 7.85 -19.80
C GLY A 42 4.81 7.26 -19.47
N ALA A 43 5.68 8.05 -18.83
CA ALA A 43 7.04 7.63 -18.45
C ALA A 43 7.10 6.80 -17.15
N ARG A 44 5.95 6.43 -16.57
CA ARG A 44 5.90 5.65 -15.33
C ARG A 44 6.24 4.19 -15.63
N ASP A 45 7.30 3.71 -15.02
CA ASP A 45 7.62 2.28 -15.01
C ASP A 45 6.73 1.59 -13.96
N ALA A 46 5.81 0.75 -14.42
CA ALA A 46 4.78 0.18 -13.58
C ALA A 46 4.80 -1.35 -13.63
N LEU A 47 4.76 -1.97 -12.46
CA LEU A 47 4.48 -3.39 -12.34
C LEU A 47 2.98 -3.61 -12.56
N VAL A 48 2.61 -4.40 -13.57
CA VAL A 48 1.20 -4.69 -13.85
C VAL A 48 0.82 -6.09 -13.37
N SER A 49 -0.12 -6.14 -12.43
CA SER A 49 -0.60 -7.36 -11.78
C SER A 49 -2.05 -7.65 -12.10
N LEU A 50 -2.39 -8.94 -12.08
CA LEU A 50 -3.71 -9.49 -12.30
C LEU A 50 -4.24 -10.11 -11.00
N TRP A 51 -5.53 -9.85 -10.74
CA TRP A 51 -6.27 -10.42 -9.62
C TRP A 51 -7.56 -11.04 -10.12
N LEU A 52 -7.73 -12.34 -9.89
CA LEU A 52 -8.90 -13.09 -10.33
C LEU A 52 -9.52 -13.81 -9.14
N GLY A 53 -10.84 -13.67 -8.97
CA GLY A 53 -11.54 -14.39 -7.91
C GLY A 53 -13.05 -14.28 -8.02
N ASN A 54 -13.76 -14.94 -7.12
CA ASN A 54 -15.21 -14.80 -6.98
C ASN A 54 -15.57 -13.64 -6.02
N ARG A 55 -16.71 -13.75 -5.32
CA ARG A 55 -17.11 -12.75 -4.33
C ARG A 55 -16.15 -12.80 -3.15
N THR A 56 -15.51 -11.67 -2.87
CA THR A 56 -14.48 -11.57 -1.84
C THR A 56 -14.53 -10.20 -1.19
N ARG A 57 -14.07 -10.11 0.05
CA ARG A 57 -13.86 -8.85 0.77
C ARG A 57 -12.42 -8.76 1.22
N ILE A 58 -11.75 -7.71 0.77
CA ILE A 58 -10.38 -7.39 1.19
C ILE A 58 -10.46 -6.29 2.23
N ALA A 59 -9.99 -6.59 3.45
CA ALA A 59 -9.99 -5.65 4.56
C ALA A 59 -9.24 -4.36 4.20
N ALA A 60 -9.65 -3.24 4.78
CA ALA A 60 -9.03 -1.95 4.48
C ALA A 60 -7.54 -1.97 4.83
N HIS A 61 -6.70 -1.59 3.89
CA HIS A 61 -5.24 -1.50 4.03
C HIS A 61 -4.73 -0.36 3.17
N TYR A 62 -3.43 -0.10 3.21
CA TYR A 62 -2.77 0.86 2.33
C TYR A 62 -1.57 0.19 1.67
N ASP A 63 -1.19 0.74 0.52
CA ASP A 63 0.01 0.36 -0.20
C ASP A 63 0.93 1.57 -0.36
N LEU A 64 2.24 1.31 -0.37
CA LEU A 64 3.24 2.34 -0.63
C LEU A 64 3.25 2.85 -2.09
N PRO A 65 3.17 2.01 -3.14
CA PRO A 65 3.08 2.52 -4.50
C PRO A 65 1.76 3.24 -4.79
N ASP A 66 1.79 4.13 -5.77
CA ASP A 66 0.58 4.58 -6.47
C ASP A 66 -0.02 3.39 -7.24
N ASN A 67 -1.35 3.37 -7.38
CA ASN A 67 -2.08 2.28 -8.02
C ASN A 67 -3.14 2.78 -8.99
N LEU A 68 -3.12 2.30 -10.24
CA LEU A 68 -4.24 2.39 -11.15
C LEU A 68 -4.93 1.02 -11.24
N ALA A 69 -6.15 0.91 -10.70
CA ALA A 69 -6.94 -0.31 -10.68
C ALA A 69 -8.02 -0.27 -11.76
N VAL A 70 -7.97 -1.20 -12.72
CA VAL A 70 -8.93 -1.32 -13.84
C VAL A 70 -9.76 -2.59 -13.69
N VAL A 71 -11.07 -2.46 -13.63
CA VAL A 71 -11.98 -3.62 -13.62
C VAL A 71 -12.07 -4.17 -15.03
N ALA A 72 -11.46 -5.34 -15.27
CA ALA A 72 -11.49 -5.99 -16.58
C ALA A 72 -12.69 -6.93 -16.74
N ALA A 73 -13.20 -7.50 -15.65
CA ALA A 73 -14.44 -8.27 -15.64
C ALA A 73 -15.08 -8.30 -14.24
N GLY A 74 -16.40 -8.54 -14.20
CA GLY A 74 -17.17 -8.56 -12.95
C GLY A 74 -17.52 -7.15 -12.47
N ARG A 75 -17.68 -6.99 -11.17
CA ARG A 75 -18.00 -5.69 -10.53
C ARG A 75 -17.26 -5.58 -9.22
N ARG A 76 -16.70 -4.41 -8.94
CA ARG A 76 -16.01 -4.16 -7.67
C ARG A 76 -16.53 -2.91 -6.99
N ARG A 77 -16.58 -2.94 -5.66
CA ARG A 77 -16.77 -1.75 -4.83
C ARG A 77 -15.46 -1.42 -4.15
N PHE A 78 -15.04 -0.16 -4.26
CA PHE A 78 -13.91 0.39 -3.55
C PHE A 78 -14.43 1.39 -2.53
N SER A 79 -14.07 1.23 -1.26
CA SER A 79 -14.21 2.29 -0.24
C SER A 79 -12.82 2.82 0.07
N VAL A 80 -12.56 4.08 -0.25
CA VAL A 80 -11.24 4.72 -0.13
C VAL A 80 -11.25 5.79 0.94
N PHE A 81 -10.14 5.95 1.66
CA PHE A 81 -10.01 6.90 2.76
C PHE A 81 -8.65 7.62 2.70
N PRO A 82 -8.62 8.91 3.04
CA PRO A 82 -7.37 9.66 3.14
C PRO A 82 -6.40 9.05 4.17
N PRO A 83 -5.07 9.17 3.98
CA PRO A 83 -4.05 8.66 4.90
C PRO A 83 -4.19 9.17 6.36
N GLU A 84 -4.77 10.35 6.55
CA GLU A 84 -5.01 10.95 7.85
C GLU A 84 -6.00 10.13 8.71
N GLN A 85 -6.81 9.26 8.08
CA GLN A 85 -7.80 8.43 8.76
C GLN A 85 -7.21 7.21 9.48
N ILE A 86 -5.88 7.02 9.49
CA ILE A 86 -5.20 5.89 10.16
C ILE A 86 -5.68 5.65 11.61
N HIS A 87 -6.00 6.71 12.33
CA HIS A 87 -6.46 6.66 13.72
C HIS A 87 -7.95 6.29 13.86
N ASN A 88 -8.75 6.48 12.82
CA ASN A 88 -10.19 6.19 12.77
C ASN A 88 -10.48 4.82 12.15
N LEU A 89 -9.53 4.25 11.41
CA LEU A 89 -9.66 2.94 10.74
C LEU A 89 -9.27 1.74 11.60
N TYR A 90 -8.75 1.96 12.81
CA TYR A 90 -8.36 0.88 13.74
C TYR A 90 -7.48 -0.19 13.08
N MET A 91 -6.39 0.26 12.47
CA MET A 91 -5.41 -0.63 11.85
C MET A 91 -4.84 -1.62 12.88
N GLY A 92 -4.74 -2.87 12.45
CA GLY A 92 -4.16 -3.96 13.21
C GLY A 92 -2.64 -3.82 13.38
N PRO A 93 -2.00 -4.86 13.95
CA PRO A 93 -0.56 -4.84 14.18
C PRO A 93 0.22 -4.74 12.86
N LEU A 94 1.47 -4.26 12.96
CA LEU A 94 2.42 -4.26 11.83
C LEU A 94 2.95 -5.67 11.51
N ASP A 95 2.92 -6.56 12.50
CA ASP A 95 3.33 -7.97 12.40
C ASP A 95 2.70 -8.75 13.58
N PRO A 96 2.10 -9.95 13.39
CA PRO A 96 1.83 -10.62 12.12
C PRO A 96 0.71 -9.95 11.31
N THR A 97 0.86 -10.00 9.99
CA THR A 97 -0.16 -9.56 9.03
C THR A 97 -0.61 -10.73 8.15
N PRO A 98 -1.90 -10.78 7.72
CA PRO A 98 -2.38 -11.89 6.89
C PRO A 98 -1.70 -11.98 5.51
N ALA A 99 -1.30 -10.84 4.94
CA ALA A 99 -0.81 -10.74 3.56
C ALA A 99 0.31 -9.69 3.38
N GLY A 100 1.07 -9.39 4.44
CA GLY A 100 2.20 -8.45 4.39
C GLY A 100 1.87 -6.98 4.66
N GLN A 101 0.58 -6.60 4.70
CA GLN A 101 0.14 -5.26 5.07
C GLN A 101 -0.72 -5.28 6.34
N PRO A 102 -0.60 -4.27 7.22
CA PRO A 102 -1.55 -4.06 8.31
C PRO A 102 -2.95 -3.81 7.72
N ILE A 103 -3.95 -4.48 8.29
CA ILE A 103 -5.35 -4.33 7.87
C ILE A 103 -6.18 -3.71 8.98
N SER A 104 -7.26 -3.01 8.64
CA SER A 104 -8.27 -2.58 9.60
C SER A 104 -8.87 -3.80 10.31
N LEU A 105 -9.08 -3.66 11.62
CA LEU A 105 -9.79 -4.66 12.43
C LEU A 105 -11.32 -4.47 12.42
N VAL A 106 -11.82 -3.46 11.72
CA VAL A 106 -13.25 -3.20 11.60
C VAL A 106 -13.83 -4.07 10.48
N ASP A 107 -14.96 -4.74 10.75
CA ASP A 107 -15.78 -5.31 9.68
C ASP A 107 -16.61 -4.20 9.04
N PHE A 108 -16.35 -3.91 7.77
CA PHE A 108 -17.00 -2.81 7.06
C PHE A 108 -18.45 -3.13 6.68
N GLU A 109 -18.84 -4.40 6.62
CA GLU A 109 -20.23 -4.79 6.35
C GLU A 109 -21.10 -4.68 7.60
N GLN A 110 -20.55 -5.04 8.76
CA GLN A 110 -21.23 -4.99 10.05
C GLN A 110 -20.36 -4.30 11.10
N PRO A 111 -20.17 -2.98 11.00
CA PRO A 111 -19.26 -2.26 11.88
C PRO A 111 -19.81 -2.19 13.31
N ASP A 112 -19.05 -2.74 14.26
CA ASP A 112 -19.28 -2.58 15.70
C ASP A 112 -18.81 -1.18 16.14
N LEU A 113 -19.72 -0.19 16.06
CA LEU A 113 -19.43 1.19 16.44
C LEU A 113 -19.36 1.40 17.96
N GLU A 114 -19.78 0.44 18.78
CA GLU A 114 -19.55 0.50 20.22
C GLU A 114 -18.07 0.21 20.53
N ARG A 115 -17.50 -0.79 19.86
CA ARG A 115 -16.08 -1.14 19.96
C ARG A 115 -15.17 -0.20 19.16
N PHE A 116 -15.62 0.27 18.00
CA PHE A 116 -14.85 1.10 17.07
C PHE A 116 -15.51 2.47 16.80
N PRO A 117 -15.80 3.29 17.83
CA PRO A 117 -16.61 4.50 17.68
C PRO A 117 -16.03 5.54 16.73
N ARG A 118 -14.70 5.58 16.55
CA ARG A 118 -14.06 6.52 15.61
C ARG A 118 -14.26 6.14 14.15
N PHE A 119 -14.70 4.93 13.85
CA PHE A 119 -14.90 4.48 12.48
C PHE A 119 -15.98 5.30 11.77
N ALA A 120 -16.97 5.81 12.50
CA ALA A 120 -17.95 6.76 11.97
C ALA A 120 -17.29 7.99 11.31
N ARG A 121 -16.19 8.50 11.88
CA ARG A 121 -15.44 9.63 11.30
C ARG A 121 -14.66 9.23 10.04
N ALA A 122 -14.18 7.99 9.98
CA ALA A 122 -13.57 7.48 8.75
C ALA A 122 -14.62 7.41 7.65
N LEU A 123 -15.83 6.91 7.94
CA LEU A 123 -16.94 6.86 6.98
C LEU A 123 -17.35 8.24 6.46
N GLU A 124 -17.34 9.27 7.31
CA GLU A 124 -17.62 10.66 6.90
C GLU A 124 -16.57 11.22 5.92
N ALA A 125 -15.30 10.79 6.04
CA ALA A 125 -14.19 11.26 5.22
C ALA A 125 -13.89 10.35 4.01
N GLY A 126 -14.53 9.18 3.95
CA GLY A 126 -14.31 8.18 2.91
C GLY A 126 -15.20 8.39 1.70
N GLU A 127 -14.75 7.87 0.57
CA GLU A 127 -15.52 7.82 -0.67
C GLU A 127 -15.75 6.38 -1.10
N VAL A 128 -16.87 6.12 -1.77
CA VAL A 128 -17.23 4.79 -2.26
C VAL A 128 -17.53 4.85 -3.75
N ALA A 129 -16.89 3.97 -4.51
CA ALA A 129 -17.13 3.81 -5.94
C ALA A 129 -17.44 2.34 -6.27
N GLU A 130 -18.55 2.11 -6.96
CA GLU A 130 -18.82 0.83 -7.63
C GLU A 130 -18.40 0.95 -9.09
N LEU A 131 -17.56 0.02 -9.52
CA LEU A 131 -16.91 0.00 -10.83
C LEU A 131 -17.37 -1.23 -11.62
N GLU A 132 -17.69 -0.99 -12.89
CA GLU A 132 -18.06 -1.97 -13.89
C GLU A 132 -16.90 -2.26 -14.85
N PRO A 133 -16.98 -3.29 -15.71
CA PRO A 133 -15.91 -3.60 -16.65
C PRO A 133 -15.59 -2.41 -17.57
N GLY A 134 -14.32 -2.01 -17.59
CA GLY A 134 -13.81 -0.84 -18.31
C GLY A 134 -13.55 0.37 -17.42
N ASP A 135 -14.15 0.43 -16.23
CA ASP A 135 -13.89 1.51 -15.28
C ASP A 135 -12.52 1.34 -14.60
N ALA A 136 -11.93 2.49 -14.24
CA ALA A 136 -10.68 2.55 -13.53
C ALA A 136 -10.74 3.52 -12.34
N ILE A 137 -10.03 3.19 -11.27
CA ILE A 137 -9.81 4.08 -10.12
C ILE A 137 -8.30 4.25 -9.88
N PHE A 138 -7.89 5.51 -9.72
CA PHE A 138 -6.57 5.84 -9.24
C PHE A 138 -6.59 5.94 -7.72
N ILE A 139 -5.74 5.16 -7.06
CA ILE A 139 -5.54 5.17 -5.61
C ILE A 139 -4.14 5.72 -5.37
N PRO A 140 -4.02 6.96 -4.84
CA PRO A 140 -2.72 7.53 -4.54
C PRO A 140 -2.01 6.72 -3.46
N SER A 141 -0.68 6.77 -3.48
CA SER A 141 0.17 6.20 -2.43
C SER A 141 -0.35 6.50 -1.02
N MET A 142 -0.34 5.47 -0.16
CA MET A 142 -0.77 5.51 1.24
C MET A 142 -2.27 5.73 1.50
N TRP A 143 -3.11 5.85 0.46
CA TRP A 143 -4.56 5.87 0.66
C TRP A 143 -5.07 4.52 1.12
N PHE A 144 -5.91 4.54 2.15
CA PHE A 144 -6.54 3.33 2.61
C PHE A 144 -7.65 2.94 1.65
N HIS A 145 -7.76 1.64 1.37
CA HIS A 145 -8.78 1.14 0.48
C HIS A 145 -9.29 -0.23 0.93
N HIS A 146 -10.61 -0.36 0.94
CA HIS A 146 -11.38 -1.57 1.15
C HIS A 146 -11.95 -2.01 -0.19
N ILE A 147 -11.86 -3.30 -0.52
CA ILE A 147 -12.27 -3.79 -1.85
C ILE A 147 -13.24 -4.96 -1.70
N GLU A 148 -14.38 -4.85 -2.37
CA GLU A 148 -15.37 -5.92 -2.48
C GLU A 148 -15.49 -6.39 -3.93
N GLY A 149 -15.39 -7.69 -4.17
CA GLY A 149 -15.77 -8.33 -5.43
C GLY A 149 -17.25 -8.72 -5.37
N LEU A 150 -18.08 -8.16 -6.25
CA LEU A 150 -19.54 -8.28 -6.18
C LEU A 150 -20.09 -9.37 -7.10
N ALA A 151 -19.36 -9.73 -8.15
CA ALA A 151 -19.79 -10.73 -9.13
C ALA A 151 -19.27 -12.15 -8.78
N PRO A 152 -19.86 -13.22 -9.35
CA PRO A 152 -19.32 -14.58 -9.22
C PRO A 152 -17.92 -14.76 -9.78
N VAL A 153 -17.52 -13.91 -10.74
CA VAL A 153 -16.18 -13.86 -11.32
C VAL A 153 -15.79 -12.39 -11.46
N ASN A 154 -14.64 -12.02 -10.89
CA ASN A 154 -14.08 -10.67 -10.91
C ASN A 154 -12.63 -10.72 -11.36
N LEU A 155 -12.28 -9.88 -12.33
CA LEU A 155 -10.93 -9.71 -12.84
C LEU A 155 -10.53 -8.23 -12.70
N LEU A 156 -9.42 -7.97 -12.01
CA LEU A 156 -8.84 -6.64 -11.87
C LEU A 156 -7.40 -6.66 -12.37
N ILE A 157 -7.05 -5.60 -13.09
CA ILE A 157 -5.68 -5.30 -13.50
C ILE A 157 -5.22 -4.08 -12.70
N ASN A 158 -4.09 -4.19 -12.02
CA ASN A 158 -3.49 -3.08 -11.30
C ASN A 158 -2.15 -2.72 -11.91
N ALA A 159 -1.92 -1.44 -12.17
CA ALA A 159 -0.58 -0.92 -12.46
C ALA A 159 -0.05 -0.19 -11.22
N TRP A 160 1.12 -0.62 -10.74
CA TRP A 160 1.76 -0.11 -9.53
C TRP A 160 3.07 0.59 -9.87
N TRP A 161 3.28 1.81 -9.39
CA TRP A 161 4.56 2.50 -9.54
C TRP A 161 4.90 3.31 -8.29
N ARG A 162 6.19 3.63 -8.13
CA ARG A 162 6.66 4.57 -7.10
C ARG A 162 7.05 5.89 -7.73
N GLN A 163 6.95 6.95 -6.94
CA GLN A 163 7.46 8.28 -7.31
C GLN A 163 8.94 8.45 -6.92
N THR A 164 9.51 7.48 -6.22
CA THR A 164 10.90 7.48 -5.74
C THR A 164 11.76 6.49 -6.52
N PRO A 165 13.08 6.76 -6.66
CA PRO A 165 14.01 5.83 -7.31
C PRO A 165 14.07 4.47 -6.63
N ASP A 166 14.43 3.43 -7.39
CA ASP A 166 14.32 2.06 -6.89
C ASP A 166 15.23 1.70 -5.73
N TYR A 167 16.38 2.36 -5.65
CA TYR A 167 17.35 2.18 -4.58
C TYR A 167 16.91 2.78 -3.24
N VAL A 168 15.83 3.58 -3.22
CA VAL A 168 15.23 4.10 -1.98
C VAL A 168 14.41 3.00 -1.30
N ASP A 169 14.82 2.61 -0.10
CA ASP A 169 14.14 1.58 0.70
C ASP A 169 12.75 2.02 1.17
N SER A 170 11.92 1.05 1.55
CA SER A 170 10.60 1.32 2.14
C SER A 170 10.72 2.10 3.46
N PRO A 171 9.95 3.19 3.66
CA PRO A 171 9.86 3.91 4.94
C PRO A 171 9.43 3.02 6.12
N LEU A 172 8.81 1.86 5.86
CA LEU A 172 8.46 0.89 6.91
C LEU A 172 9.69 0.38 7.66
N ASN A 173 10.86 0.29 7.00
CA ASN A 173 12.11 -0.09 7.68
C ASN A 173 12.50 0.95 8.75
N ALA A 174 12.33 2.24 8.45
CA ALA A 174 12.58 3.30 9.42
C ALA A 174 11.59 3.23 10.59
N LEU A 175 10.31 2.95 10.31
CA LEU A 175 9.30 2.75 11.35
C LEU A 175 9.63 1.55 12.26
N HIS A 176 10.04 0.42 11.70
CA HIS A 176 10.44 -0.76 12.49
C HIS A 176 11.64 -0.47 13.39
N LEU A 177 12.68 0.18 12.87
CA LEU A 177 13.83 0.59 13.67
C LEU A 177 13.42 1.59 14.77
N ALA A 178 12.52 2.53 14.47
CA ALA A 178 11.99 3.45 15.46
C ALA A 178 11.20 2.75 16.57
N LEU A 179 10.44 1.71 16.24
CA LEU A 179 9.75 0.89 17.22
C LEU A 179 10.72 0.12 18.11
N MET A 180 11.78 -0.44 17.53
CA MET A 180 12.81 -1.17 18.28
C MET A 180 13.64 -0.28 19.20
N THR A 181 13.95 0.95 18.78
CA THR A 181 14.97 1.79 19.45
C THR A 181 14.39 2.96 20.24
N MET A 182 13.24 3.50 19.84
CA MET A 182 12.73 4.77 20.37
C MET A 182 11.37 4.65 21.08
N ARG A 183 10.50 3.72 20.65
CA ARG A 183 9.11 3.63 21.15
C ARG A 183 9.01 3.54 22.67
N ASN A 184 9.94 2.82 23.31
CA ASN A 184 9.91 2.54 24.74
C ASN A 184 10.88 3.40 25.57
N LEU A 185 11.56 4.38 24.96
CA LEU A 185 12.39 5.33 25.71
C LEU A 185 11.55 6.18 26.68
N PRO A 186 12.14 6.75 27.75
CA PRO A 186 11.47 7.72 28.60
C PRO A 186 10.84 8.86 27.79
N THR A 187 9.69 9.39 28.25
CA THR A 187 8.94 10.44 27.52
C THR A 187 9.80 11.65 27.16
N LYS A 188 10.73 12.06 28.04
CA LYS A 188 11.66 13.15 27.78
C LYS A 188 12.55 12.86 26.56
N GLU A 189 13.10 11.66 26.47
CA GLU A 189 13.98 11.25 25.37
C GLU A 189 13.22 11.08 24.06
N ARG A 190 12.00 10.51 24.08
CA ARG A 190 11.16 10.44 22.88
C ARG A 190 10.86 11.80 22.28
N ARG A 191 10.60 12.81 23.12
CA ARG A 191 10.39 14.20 22.66
C ARG A 191 11.65 14.79 22.03
N ILE A 192 12.82 14.50 22.60
CA ILE A 192 14.10 14.92 22.02
C ILE A 192 14.27 14.30 20.62
N TRP A 193 14.04 13.00 20.47
CA TRP A 193 14.12 12.32 19.17
C TRP A 193 13.05 12.81 18.18
N GLN A 194 11.86 13.19 18.65
CA GLN A 194 10.85 13.82 17.81
C GLN A 194 11.40 15.11 17.17
N HIS A 195 12.10 15.96 17.92
CA HIS A 195 12.75 17.15 17.36
C HIS A 195 13.84 16.80 16.33
N HIS A 196 14.59 15.72 16.55
CA HIS A 196 15.59 15.27 15.58
C HIS A 196 14.94 14.82 14.28
N PHE A 197 13.91 13.98 14.33
CA PHE A 197 13.18 13.56 13.13
C PHE A 197 12.51 14.73 12.42
N GLN A 198 11.95 15.67 13.19
CA GLN A 198 11.38 16.88 12.61
C GLN A 198 12.43 17.66 11.82
N HIS A 199 13.60 17.92 12.42
CA HIS A 199 14.67 18.68 11.77
C HIS A 199 15.33 17.96 10.59
N PHE A 200 15.64 16.66 10.72
CA PHE A 200 16.42 15.91 9.73
C PHE A 200 15.59 15.26 8.63
N VAL A 201 14.28 15.07 8.82
CA VAL A 201 13.43 14.32 7.89
C VAL A 201 12.22 15.11 7.43
N PHE A 202 11.43 15.67 8.35
CA PHE A 202 10.10 16.21 8.00
C PHE A 202 10.09 17.69 7.61
N ASP A 203 10.92 18.53 8.25
CA ASP A 203 11.07 19.95 7.91
C ASP A 203 12.26 20.22 6.98
N ALA A 204 13.03 19.18 6.63
CA ALA A 204 14.24 19.34 5.83
C ALA A 204 13.92 19.80 4.41
N ASP A 205 14.60 20.87 3.98
CA ASP A 205 14.55 21.45 2.65
C ASP A 205 15.96 21.75 2.12
N ASP A 206 16.05 22.28 0.90
CA ASP A 206 17.33 22.62 0.24
C ASP A 206 18.19 23.61 1.02
N SER A 207 17.59 24.38 1.96
CA SER A 207 18.28 25.39 2.76
C SER A 207 18.77 24.86 4.12
N THR A 208 18.19 23.76 4.61
CA THR A 208 18.41 23.24 5.97
C THR A 208 19.89 22.95 6.23
N TRP A 209 20.62 22.51 5.19
CA TRP A 209 22.02 22.12 5.26
C TRP A 209 22.97 23.14 4.58
N ALA A 210 22.50 24.34 4.26
CA ALA A 210 23.28 25.34 3.52
C ALA A 210 24.60 25.72 4.22
N HIS A 211 24.63 25.62 5.56
CA HIS A 211 25.81 25.87 6.38
C HIS A 211 26.86 24.73 6.36
N ILE A 212 26.49 23.54 5.86
CA ILE A 212 27.37 22.38 5.73
C ILE A 212 27.96 22.37 4.32
N PRO A 213 29.29 22.23 4.16
CA PRO A 213 29.91 22.09 2.83
C PRO A 213 29.33 20.90 2.06
N PRO A 214 29.08 21.01 0.74
CA PRO A 214 28.44 19.94 -0.04
C PRO A 214 29.09 18.56 0.13
N ALA A 215 30.42 18.50 0.15
CA ALA A 215 31.18 17.25 0.32
C ALA A 215 30.95 16.54 1.68
N ALA A 216 30.35 17.22 2.67
CA ALA A 216 30.09 16.70 4.01
C ALA A 216 28.60 16.43 4.29
N ARG A 217 27.71 16.64 3.32
CA ARG A 217 26.26 16.50 3.54
C ARG A 217 25.79 15.04 3.54
N GLY A 218 26.38 14.17 2.71
CA GLY A 218 26.06 12.74 2.70
C GLY A 218 24.55 12.48 2.52
N LEU A 219 23.92 11.79 3.48
CA LEU A 219 22.47 11.48 3.49
C LEU A 219 21.55 12.68 3.75
N LEU A 220 22.11 13.86 4.06
CA LEU A 220 21.32 15.08 4.24
C LEU A 220 20.79 15.61 2.89
N GLU A 221 21.37 15.21 1.77
CA GLU A 221 20.84 15.46 0.43
C GLU A 221 20.13 14.21 -0.11
N LEU A 222 19.36 14.37 -1.21
CA LEU A 222 18.78 13.24 -1.93
C LEU A 222 19.88 12.24 -2.29
N PRO A 223 19.86 11.02 -1.73
CA PRO A 223 20.94 10.09 -1.94
C PRO A 223 20.92 9.56 -3.37
N ASP A 224 22.11 9.36 -3.93
CA ASP A 224 22.30 8.52 -5.10
C ASP A 224 22.43 7.04 -4.70
N GLU A 225 22.44 6.15 -5.68
CA GLU A 225 22.54 4.72 -5.46
C GLU A 225 23.78 4.33 -4.64
N THR A 226 24.91 5.02 -4.84
CA THR A 226 26.17 4.72 -4.13
C THR A 226 26.08 5.08 -2.66
N THR A 227 25.57 6.27 -2.36
CA THR A 227 25.37 6.78 -1.00
C THR A 227 24.34 5.95 -0.25
N SER A 228 23.23 5.59 -0.88
CA SER A 228 22.22 4.68 -0.33
C SER A 228 22.82 3.30 0.01
N ARG A 229 23.62 2.72 -0.88
CA ARG A 229 24.28 1.43 -0.65
C ARG A 229 25.28 1.47 0.52
N GLN A 230 26.09 2.52 0.61
CA GLN A 230 27.04 2.71 1.70
C GLN A 230 26.32 2.86 3.05
N ALA A 231 25.27 3.68 3.09
CA ALA A 231 24.44 3.86 4.28
C ALA A 231 23.79 2.55 4.74
N ARG A 232 23.24 1.76 3.80
CA ARG A 232 22.66 0.45 4.09
C ARG A 232 23.69 -0.51 4.69
N ALA A 233 24.90 -0.57 4.12
CA ALA A 233 25.97 -1.41 4.64
C ALA A 233 26.38 -1.02 6.07
N GLN A 234 26.46 0.28 6.37
CA GLN A 234 26.75 0.77 7.71
C GLN A 234 25.65 0.42 8.72
N LEU A 235 24.38 0.62 8.36
CA LEU A 235 23.24 0.23 9.20
C LEU A 235 23.23 -1.27 9.49
N LEU A 236 23.43 -2.10 8.47
CA LEU A 236 23.53 -3.56 8.65
C LEU A 236 24.68 -3.96 9.56
N SER A 237 25.83 -3.27 9.48
CA SER A 237 26.95 -3.53 10.40
C SER A 237 26.61 -3.17 11.84
N ASN A 238 25.88 -2.08 12.05
CA ASN A 238 25.47 -1.64 13.39
C ASN A 238 24.44 -2.58 14.01
N LEU A 239 23.49 -3.09 13.22
CA LEU A 239 22.43 -3.99 13.69
C LEU A 239 22.90 -5.43 13.96
N LYS A 240 24.11 -5.80 13.51
CA LYS A 240 24.72 -7.10 13.80
C LYS A 240 25.42 -7.18 15.16
N ARG A 241 25.58 -6.05 15.85
CA ARG A 241 26.23 -5.96 17.17
C ARG A 241 25.24 -6.20 18.28
#